data_AF-A0A8S0FJ90-F1
#
_entry.id   AF-A0A8S0FJ90-F1
#
_cell.length_a   1.000
_cell.length_b   1.000
_cell.length_c   1.000
_cell.angle_alpha   90.00
_cell.angle_beta   90.00
_cell.angle_gamma   90.00
#
_symmetry.space_group_name_H-M   'P 1'
#
loop_
_entity.id
_entity.type
_entity.pdbx_description
1 polymer ?
#
loop_
_entity_poly.entity_id
_entity_poly.type
_entity_poly.pdbx_seq_one_letter_code
_entity_poly.pdbx_strand_id
1 'polypeptide(L)'
;MPLENVLEVITDYDISICINWARSAIEGRNTTLPLTHTQMAKQAGKLGALMFSGTTLNGAYGEWQDLHAPFAPFCAESLMTTDHVRELFNVAESSTLHFAGIKLLEINATADVHHRIEILRNGIHSLNESR
;
A
#
# COMPACT_ATOMS: atom_id res chain seq x y z
N MET A 1 7.55 0.67 13.91
CA MET A 1 8.96 1.11 13.99
C MET A 1 9.11 2.17 12.92
N PRO A 2 9.54 3.39 13.26
CA PRO A 2 9.73 4.45 12.28
C PRO A 2 10.64 4.02 11.14
N LEU A 3 10.35 4.46 9.92
CA LEU A 3 11.15 4.12 8.74
C LEU A 3 12.61 4.57 8.87
N GLU A 4 12.86 5.73 9.49
CA GLU A 4 14.20 6.26 9.73
C GLU A 4 15.09 5.25 10.46
N ASN A 5 14.58 4.64 11.53
CA ASN A 5 15.31 3.64 12.29
C ASN A 5 15.56 2.37 11.48
N VAL A 6 14.63 1.98 10.60
CA VAL A 6 14.83 0.84 9.68
C VAL A 6 15.99 1.15 8.74
N LEU A 7 15.96 2.33 8.11
CA LEU A 7 16.97 2.77 7.14
C LEU A 7 18.35 2.87 7.78
N GLU A 8 18.44 3.46 8.98
CA GLU A 8 19.68 3.55 9.76
C GLU A 8 20.30 2.17 9.94
N VAL A 9 19.52 1.20 10.45
CA VAL A 9 19.99 -0.17 10.72
C VAL A 9 20.46 -0.90 9.47
N ILE A 10 19.81 -0.70 8.32
CA ILE A 10 20.13 -1.43 7.09
C ILE A 10 21.11 -0.71 6.16
N THR A 11 21.61 0.48 6.54
CA THR A 11 22.46 1.34 5.69
C THR A 11 23.61 0.56 5.04
N ASP A 12 24.35 -0.22 5.83
CA ASP A 12 25.54 -0.94 5.39
C ASP A 12 25.27 -2.36 4.87
N TYR A 13 23.99 -2.76 4.78
CA TYR A 13 23.59 -4.08 4.31
C TYR A 13 23.01 -4.02 2.90
N ASP A 14 23.28 -5.05 2.10
CA ASP A 14 22.65 -5.25 0.80
C ASP A 14 21.22 -5.81 0.98
N ILE A 15 20.34 -4.97 1.51
CA ILE A 15 18.95 -5.27 1.81
C ILE A 15 18.09 -4.12 1.28
N SER A 16 17.06 -4.44 0.51
CA SER A 16 16.03 -3.48 0.11
C SER A 16 14.76 -3.63 0.96
N ILE A 17 13.96 -2.58 1.01
CA ILE A 17 12.68 -2.55 1.72
C ILE A 17 11.50 -2.50 0.76
N CYS A 18 10.39 -3.07 1.23
CA CYS A 18 9.09 -2.96 0.60
C CYS A 18 8.25 -1.95 1.40
N ILE A 19 7.89 -0.82 0.79
CA ILE A 19 6.98 0.14 1.43
C ILE A 19 5.55 -0.36 1.28
N ASN A 20 4.85 -0.51 2.40
CA ASN A 20 3.41 -0.79 2.43
C ASN A 20 2.63 0.51 2.61
N TRP A 21 1.72 0.80 1.66
CA TRP A 21 0.90 2.02 1.66
C TRP A 21 0.06 2.16 2.93
N ALA A 22 -0.81 1.20 3.27
CA ALA A 22 -1.65 1.31 4.48
C ALA A 22 -0.81 1.38 5.75
N ARG A 23 0.30 0.62 5.84
CA ARG A 23 1.13 0.65 7.05
C ARG A 23 1.67 2.06 7.32
N SER A 24 2.12 2.73 6.26
CA SER A 24 2.58 4.12 6.34
C SER A 24 1.42 5.08 6.63
N ALA A 25 0.26 4.87 5.99
CA ALA A 25 -0.91 5.73 6.22
C ALA A 25 -1.44 5.64 7.66
N ILE A 26 -1.49 4.42 8.22
CA ILE A 26 -1.90 4.14 9.60
C ILE A 26 -0.92 4.75 10.59
N GLU A 27 0.39 4.61 10.35
CA GLU A 27 1.44 5.20 11.20
C GLU A 27 1.28 6.73 11.30
N GLY A 28 1.04 7.39 10.18
CA GLY A 28 0.86 8.84 10.13
C GLY A 28 -0.56 9.32 10.45
N ARG A 29 -1.54 8.41 10.48
CA ARG A 29 -2.98 8.72 10.41
C ARG A 29 -3.29 9.76 9.32
N ASN A 30 -2.67 9.60 8.15
CA ASN A 30 -2.84 10.48 6.99
C ASN A 30 -2.47 9.74 5.69
N THR A 31 -2.87 10.28 4.55
CA THR A 31 -2.58 9.68 3.23
C THR A 31 -1.27 10.18 2.61
N THR A 32 -0.56 11.11 3.24
CA THR A 32 0.66 11.73 2.70
C THR A 32 1.94 10.98 3.09
N LEU A 33 1.98 10.38 4.29
CA LEU A 33 3.13 9.64 4.80
C LEU A 33 3.58 8.47 3.90
N PRO A 34 2.70 7.69 3.22
CA PRO A 34 3.12 6.68 2.24
C PRO A 34 4.03 7.23 1.15
N LEU A 35 3.74 8.42 0.62
CA LEU A 35 4.55 9.07 -0.40
C LEU A 35 5.89 9.50 0.19
N THR A 36 5.88 10.12 1.38
CA THR A 36 7.10 10.52 2.10
C THR A 36 8.01 9.32 2.38
N HIS A 37 7.47 8.22 2.90
CA HIS A 37 8.22 6.99 3.14
C HIS A 37 8.84 6.41 1.85
N THR A 38 8.09 6.45 0.74
CA THR A 38 8.60 6.01 -0.57
C THR A 38 9.76 6.89 -1.04
N GLN A 39 9.65 8.21 -0.87
CA GLN A 39 10.72 9.15 -1.20
C GLN A 39 11.97 8.92 -0.33
N MET A 40 11.81 8.73 0.98
CA MET A 40 12.91 8.45 1.90
C MET A 40 13.63 7.14 1.55
N ALA A 41 12.87 6.07 1.30
CA ALA A 41 13.41 4.78 0.89
C ALA A 41 14.19 4.88 -0.43
N LYS A 42 13.66 5.64 -1.40
CA LYS A 42 14.34 5.89 -2.68
C LYS A 42 15.62 6.69 -2.49
N GLN A 43 15.58 7.78 -1.73
CA GLN A 43 16.74 8.63 -1.47
C GLN A 43 17.87 7.87 -0.75
N ALA A 44 17.52 6.94 0.14
CA ALA A 44 18.47 6.05 0.80
C ALA A 44 19.02 4.93 -0.12
N GLY A 45 18.51 4.80 -1.36
CA GLY A 45 18.88 3.70 -2.25
C GLY A 45 18.41 2.32 -1.77
N LYS A 46 17.40 2.27 -0.88
CA LYS A 46 16.90 1.03 -0.26
C LYS A 46 15.51 0.63 -0.76
N LEU A 47 14.83 1.44 -1.56
CA LEU A 47 13.51 1.09 -2.10
C LEU A 47 13.63 -0.07 -3.11
N GLY A 48 13.08 -1.24 -2.75
CA GLY A 48 13.08 -2.41 -3.64
C GLY A 48 11.69 -2.84 -4.11
N ALA A 49 10.63 -2.51 -3.36
CA ALA A 49 9.28 -2.92 -3.72
C ALA A 49 8.20 -2.01 -3.14
N LEU A 50 7.00 -2.10 -3.71
CA LEU A 50 5.78 -1.47 -3.19
C LEU A 50 4.71 -2.52 -2.87
N MET A 51 4.00 -2.33 -1.77
CA MET A 51 2.87 -3.15 -1.38
C MET A 51 1.66 -2.26 -1.12
N PHE A 52 0.54 -2.57 -1.77
CA PHE A 52 -0.68 -1.79 -1.67
C PHE A 52 -1.73 -2.57 -0.90
N SER A 53 -2.07 -2.04 0.27
CA SER A 53 -3.24 -2.45 1.03
C SER A 53 -3.94 -1.18 1.52
N GLY A 54 -5.25 -1.24 1.69
CA GLY A 54 -6.05 -0.10 2.11
C GLY A 54 -6.36 -0.06 3.60
N THR A 55 -6.73 1.13 4.06
CA THR A 55 -7.31 1.43 5.38
C THR A 55 -8.46 2.41 5.17
N THR A 56 -9.34 2.54 6.17
CA THR A 56 -10.48 3.46 6.11
C THR A 56 -10.48 4.42 7.31
N LEU A 57 -11.37 5.43 7.29
CA LEU A 57 -11.68 6.29 8.45
C LEU A 57 -12.90 5.80 9.24
N ASN A 58 -13.67 4.89 8.67
CA ASN A 58 -14.93 4.38 9.21
C ASN A 58 -15.37 3.12 8.43
N GLY A 59 -16.55 2.61 8.72
CA GLY A 59 -17.10 1.44 8.05
C GLY A 59 -16.51 0.13 8.57
N ALA A 60 -16.79 -0.96 7.85
CA ALA A 60 -16.52 -2.31 8.30
C ALA A 60 -15.01 -2.64 8.42
N TYR A 61 -14.16 -1.95 7.65
CA TYR A 61 -12.70 -2.08 7.74
C TYR A 61 -12.06 -1.25 8.86
N GLY A 62 -12.84 -0.47 9.61
CA GLY A 62 -12.41 0.22 10.84
C GLY A 62 -11.49 1.44 10.63
N GLU A 63 -11.53 2.37 11.59
CA GLU A 63 -10.72 3.58 11.56
C GLU A 63 -9.22 3.26 11.75
N TRP A 64 -8.41 3.53 10.72
CA TRP A 64 -6.95 3.31 10.71
C TRP A 64 -6.54 1.88 11.08
N GLN A 65 -7.35 0.88 10.72
CA GLN A 65 -7.04 -0.52 11.01
C GLN A 65 -6.31 -1.20 9.85
N ASP A 66 -5.43 -2.14 10.19
CA ASP A 66 -4.66 -2.94 9.23
C ASP A 66 -5.49 -4.14 8.72
N LEU A 67 -6.72 -3.84 8.26
CA LEU A 67 -7.67 -4.83 7.74
C LEU A 67 -7.64 -4.94 6.21
N HIS A 68 -6.65 -4.34 5.56
CA HIS A 68 -6.38 -4.51 4.12
C HIS A 68 -7.59 -4.22 3.23
N ALA A 69 -8.22 -3.05 3.42
CA ALA A 69 -9.38 -2.64 2.64
C ALA A 69 -9.07 -2.68 1.12
N PRO A 70 -10.01 -3.13 0.27
CA PRO A 70 -9.93 -3.02 -1.18
C PRO A 70 -9.73 -1.57 -1.64
N PHE A 71 -9.39 -1.37 -2.91
CA PHE A 71 -9.29 -0.03 -3.50
C PHE A 71 -10.63 0.71 -3.44
N ALA A 72 -10.60 2.02 -3.28
CA ALA A 72 -11.72 2.86 -3.69
C ALA A 72 -11.74 2.98 -5.23
N PRO A 73 -12.92 2.98 -5.89
CA PRO A 73 -14.26 3.05 -5.28
C PRO A 73 -14.90 1.68 -4.98
N PHE A 74 -14.22 0.55 -5.19
CA PHE A 74 -14.78 -0.79 -4.90
C PHE A 74 -15.16 -0.92 -3.42
N CYS A 75 -14.28 -0.47 -2.52
CA CYS A 75 -14.60 -0.13 -1.14
C CYS A 75 -14.68 1.40 -1.04
N ALA A 76 -15.91 1.92 -0.90
CA ALA A 76 -16.17 3.37 -0.92
C ALA A 76 -15.45 4.12 0.21
N GLU A 77 -15.25 3.46 1.35
CA GLU A 77 -14.60 4.03 2.54
C GLU A 77 -13.06 3.95 2.50
N SER A 78 -12.50 3.25 1.52
CA SER A 78 -11.05 3.07 1.40
C SER A 78 -10.35 4.38 1.07
N LEU A 79 -9.30 4.67 1.82
CA LEU A 79 -8.41 5.79 1.54
C LEU A 79 -7.41 5.47 0.42
N MET A 80 -7.25 4.20 0.06
CA MET A 80 -6.34 3.78 -1.01
C MET A 80 -7.06 3.91 -2.36
N THR A 81 -6.65 4.90 -3.15
CA THR A 81 -7.15 5.17 -4.51
C THR A 81 -6.07 4.88 -5.54
N THR A 82 -6.45 4.76 -6.81
CA THR A 82 -5.49 4.66 -7.92
C THR A 82 -4.57 5.88 -8.02
N ASP A 83 -5.05 7.06 -7.66
CA ASP A 83 -4.23 8.28 -7.64
C ASP A 83 -3.12 8.21 -6.58
N HIS A 84 -3.44 7.80 -5.35
CA HIS A 84 -2.44 7.59 -4.31
C HIS A 84 -1.42 6.51 -4.69
N VAL A 85 -1.87 5.44 -5.36
CA VAL A 85 -0.97 4.38 -5.85
C VAL A 85 -0.06 4.90 -6.96
N ARG A 86 -0.58 5.71 -7.88
CA ARG A 86 0.17 6.33 -8.98
C ARG A 86 1.26 7.29 -8.46
N GLU A 87 0.98 8.05 -7.40
CA GLU A 87 1.98 8.91 -6.76
C GLU A 87 3.21 8.12 -6.31
N LEU A 88 3.01 6.95 -5.70
CA LEU A 88 4.12 6.11 -5.26
C LEU A 88 4.88 5.51 -6.44
N PHE A 89 4.21 5.08 -7.51
CA PHE A 89 4.88 4.59 -8.72
C PHE A 89 5.71 5.68 -9.41
N ASN A 90 5.19 6.91 -9.50
CA ASN A 90 5.89 8.07 -10.07
C ASN A 90 7.18 8.37 -9.31
N VAL A 91 7.19 8.24 -7.99
CA VAL A 91 8.40 8.39 -7.19
C VAL A 91 9.32 7.18 -7.38
N ALA A 92 8.80 5.97 -7.28
CA ALA A 92 9.60 4.75 -7.23
C ALA A 92 10.39 4.47 -8.51
N GLU A 93 9.98 5.01 -9.66
CA GLU A 93 10.47 4.58 -10.99
C GLU A 93 10.24 3.07 -11.17
N SER A 94 9.06 2.69 -11.65
CA SER A 94 8.57 1.30 -11.71
C SER A 94 9.56 0.26 -12.26
N SER A 95 10.48 0.64 -13.14
CA SER A 95 11.53 -0.21 -13.70
C SER A 95 12.61 -0.65 -12.69
N THR A 96 12.73 0.03 -11.55
CA THR A 96 13.72 -0.25 -10.51
C THR A 96 13.19 -1.20 -9.42
N LEU A 97 11.87 -1.38 -9.35
CA LEU A 97 11.24 -2.23 -8.35
C LEU A 97 11.40 -3.71 -8.71
N HIS A 98 11.78 -4.53 -7.72
CA HIS A 98 11.75 -5.98 -7.81
C HIS A 98 10.32 -6.50 -8.00
N PHE A 99 9.36 -5.88 -7.32
CA PHE A 99 7.93 -6.14 -7.50
C PHE A 99 7.07 -4.98 -6.98
N ALA A 100 5.83 -4.96 -7.43
CA ALA A 100 4.75 -4.25 -6.75
C ALA A 100 3.53 -5.18 -6.64
N GLY A 101 2.88 -5.20 -5.48
CA GLY A 101 1.80 -6.15 -5.19
C GLY A 101 0.65 -5.53 -4.40
N ILE A 102 -0.42 -6.30 -4.27
CA ILE A 102 -1.60 -5.96 -3.48
C ILE A 102 -1.81 -6.95 -2.34
N LYS A 103 -2.36 -6.48 -1.22
CA LYS A 103 -2.90 -7.30 -0.13
C LYS A 103 -4.30 -6.77 0.18
N LEU A 104 -5.32 -7.56 -0.14
CA LEU A 104 -6.72 -7.19 0.03
C LEU A 104 -7.44 -8.30 0.81
N LEU A 105 -8.32 -7.92 1.72
CA LEU A 105 -9.06 -8.85 2.58
C LEU A 105 -10.56 -8.66 2.41
N GLU A 106 -11.29 -9.77 2.25
CA GLU A 106 -12.73 -9.82 2.46
C GLU A 106 -13.02 -10.15 3.92
N ILE A 107 -13.58 -9.19 4.66
CA ILE A 107 -13.80 -9.26 6.11
C ILE A 107 -15.14 -9.90 6.50
N ASN A 108 -16.11 -9.93 5.60
CA ASN A 108 -17.37 -10.64 5.81
C ASN A 108 -17.13 -12.15 5.68
N ALA A 109 -17.25 -12.86 6.81
CA ALA A 109 -17.06 -14.31 6.87
C ALA A 109 -18.06 -15.07 5.98
N THR A 110 -19.24 -14.50 5.70
CA THR A 110 -20.27 -15.14 4.87
C THR A 110 -20.23 -14.71 3.40
N ALA A 111 -19.28 -13.85 3.00
CA ALA A 111 -19.11 -13.49 1.59
C ALA A 111 -18.72 -14.72 0.76
N ASP A 112 -19.37 -14.87 -0.39
CA ASP A 112 -19.15 -15.98 -1.29
C ASP A 112 -17.78 -15.90 -2.00
N VAL A 113 -17.40 -17.00 -2.65
CA VAL A 113 -16.13 -17.09 -3.39
C VAL A 113 -16.10 -16.11 -4.56
N HIS A 114 -17.24 -15.81 -5.18
CA HIS A 114 -17.32 -14.90 -6.32
C HIS A 114 -16.90 -13.49 -5.91
N HIS A 115 -17.43 -12.97 -4.80
CA HIS A 115 -17.07 -11.66 -4.27
C HIS A 115 -15.59 -11.56 -3.89
N ARG A 116 -15.03 -12.62 -3.27
CA ARG A 116 -13.59 -12.68 -2.94
C ARG A 116 -12.71 -12.62 -4.19
N ILE A 117 -13.10 -13.32 -5.25
CA ILE A 117 -12.41 -13.25 -6.54
C ILE A 117 -12.54 -11.85 -7.15
N GLU A 118 -13.70 -11.22 -7.02
CA GLU A 118 -13.94 -9.89 -7.57
C GLU A 118 -13.07 -8.81 -6.90
N ILE A 119 -12.85 -8.90 -5.58
CA ILE A 119 -11.87 -8.06 -4.88
C ILE A 119 -10.48 -8.17 -5.52
N LEU A 120 -10.03 -9.39 -5.82
CA LEU A 120 -8.71 -9.62 -6.43
C LEU A 120 -8.66 -9.11 -7.87
N ARG A 121 -9.70 -9.35 -8.67
CA ARG A 121 -9.79 -8.86 -10.05
C ARG A 121 -9.77 -7.33 -10.10
N ASN A 122 -10.60 -6.69 -9.27
CA ASN A 122 -10.65 -5.25 -9.16
C ASN A 122 -9.30 -4.69 -8.69
N GLY A 123 -8.69 -5.28 -7.65
CA GLY A 123 -7.38 -4.85 -7.16
C GLY A 123 -6.27 -4.96 -8.20
N ILE A 124 -6.23 -6.05 -8.99
CA ILE A 124 -5.26 -6.20 -10.08
C ILE A 124 -5.49 -5.14 -11.17
N HIS A 125 -6.76 -4.91 -11.53
CA HIS A 125 -7.12 -3.90 -12.50
C HIS A 125 -6.70 -2.49 -12.04
N SER A 126 -7.07 -2.08 -10.83
CA SER A 126 -6.71 -0.79 -10.25
C SER A 126 -5.19 -0.61 -10.12
N LEU A 127 -4.45 -1.65 -9.73
CA LEU A 127 -2.99 -1.60 -9.70
C LEU A 127 -2.40 -1.32 -11.09
N ASN A 128 -2.92 -2.00 -12.12
CA ASN A 128 -2.43 -1.83 -13.49
C ASN A 128 -2.76 -0.44 -14.07
N GLU A 129 -3.92 0.13 -13.73
CA GLU A 129 -4.30 1.50 -14.13
C GLU A 129 -3.48 2.60 -13.43
N SER A 130 -2.78 2.25 -12.35
CA SER A 130 -1.99 3.18 -11.55
C SER A 130 -0.50 3.20 -11.93
N ARG A 131 -0.06 2.30 -12.81
CA ARG A 131 1.35 2.17 -13.24
C ARG A 131 1.73 3.12 -14.37
#